data_AF-A0A511AW15-F1
#
_entry.id   AF-A0A511AW15-F1
#
_cell.length_a   1.000
_cell.length_b   1.000
_cell.length_c   1.000
_cell.angle_alpha   90.00
_cell.angle_beta   90.00
_cell.angle_gamma   90.00
#
_symmetry.space_group_name_H-M   'P 1'
#
loop_
_entity.id
_entity.type
_entity.pdbx_description
1 polymer ?
#
loop_
_entity_poly.entity_id
_entity_poly.type
_entity_poly.pdbx_seq_one_letter_code
_entity_poly.pdbx_strand_id
1 'polypeptide(L)'
;MKQSNIKKPLSTFLVASFLLSGCGLFEDTDPATDSENDSSTTENSTMNNGDSTSEDMTEEDQADKADKDETQNDIDQDLTVWFPKVEDTLLDYEGDGNEFSPFTRYPQFVKDDSMQMVESTAGTDVVTVYDYSDDEIRERFVRPETYFRDDFVDTGLESEQDDFLILLQKPLEKGHSWESPDGSTSEITDVAIDKELPFGTVKAIEVTRQYDSDSETVDYYGKDIGLIEQVFKTAENDYTVTSTLSTQSKDTPETFPLTVYSVDDQALGLDKTSVTMELYTNEPARLAMADILKGQAPDTEGAQALKDSTEINFMYLRQDGIVHVDFSTDLSAMNAGAGIEAMTLQGIVNTIGDYYNVEEVLLTLDNEPYESGHILLEEGETWSVDYSNVNE
;
A
#
# COMPACT_ATOMS: atom_id res chain seq x y z
N MET A 1 -49.64 5.31 -9.79
CA MET A 1 -48.85 4.07 -9.67
C MET A 1 -48.28 3.97 -8.26
N LYS A 2 -47.88 2.77 -7.79
CA LYS A 2 -46.92 2.64 -6.67
C LYS A 2 -45.51 2.73 -7.26
N GLN A 3 -44.64 3.55 -6.69
CA GLN A 3 -43.19 3.36 -6.84
C GLN A 3 -42.73 2.31 -5.84
N SER A 4 -41.69 1.56 -6.19
CA SER A 4 -41.13 0.49 -5.37
C SER A 4 -39.76 0.93 -4.88
N ASN A 5 -39.61 1.12 -3.57
CA ASN A 5 -38.29 1.34 -2.97
C ASN A 5 -37.53 0.01 -2.99
N ILE A 6 -36.66 -0.17 -3.98
CA ILE A 6 -35.65 -1.23 -3.96
C ILE A 6 -34.55 -0.77 -3.02
N LYS A 7 -34.50 -1.36 -1.82
CA LYS A 7 -33.26 -1.33 -1.02
C LYS A 7 -32.28 -2.31 -1.68
N LYS A 8 -31.09 -1.84 -2.06
CA LYS A 8 -29.93 -2.73 -2.17
C LYS A 8 -29.64 -3.33 -0.77
N PRO A 9 -29.17 -4.58 -0.66
CA PRO A 9 -28.62 -5.07 0.61
C PRO A 9 -27.34 -4.29 0.95
N LEU A 10 -27.08 -4.10 2.24
CA LEU A 10 -25.77 -3.66 2.72
C LEU A 10 -24.81 -4.86 2.56
N SER A 11 -23.63 -4.63 1.98
CA SER A 11 -22.69 -5.70 1.62
C SER A 11 -21.44 -5.66 2.50
N THR A 12 -21.63 -5.81 3.80
CA THR A 12 -20.54 -5.90 4.80
C THR A 12 -19.59 -7.04 4.43
N PHE A 13 -18.47 -6.71 3.80
CA PHE A 13 -17.43 -7.68 3.46
C PHE A 13 -16.41 -7.73 4.59
N LEU A 14 -16.48 -8.84 5.33
CA LEU A 14 -15.46 -9.24 6.29
C LEU A 14 -14.11 -9.34 5.57
N VAL A 15 -13.03 -8.82 6.19
CA VAL A 15 -11.65 -9.09 5.75
C VAL A 15 -11.46 -10.61 5.63
N ALA A 16 -11.02 -11.07 4.45
CA ALA A 16 -11.15 -12.45 4.07
C ALA A 16 -10.06 -13.35 4.68
N SER A 17 -10.32 -13.89 5.87
CA SER A 17 -9.50 -14.95 6.48
C SER A 17 -9.40 -16.18 5.57
N PHE A 18 -8.27 -16.32 4.86
CA PHE A 18 -8.02 -17.39 3.88
C PHE A 18 -7.85 -18.78 4.54
N LEU A 19 -8.97 -19.42 4.87
CA LEU A 19 -9.01 -20.81 5.34
C LEU A 19 -8.83 -21.82 4.19
N LEU A 20 -7.59 -21.95 3.69
CA LEU A 20 -7.23 -22.94 2.67
C LEU A 20 -7.34 -24.38 3.21
N SER A 21 -8.41 -25.06 2.80
CA SER A 21 -8.70 -26.45 3.18
C SER A 21 -7.83 -27.46 2.42
N GLY A 22 -6.64 -27.76 2.94
CA GLY A 22 -5.73 -28.78 2.39
C GLY A 22 -6.18 -30.22 2.66
N CYS A 23 -6.69 -30.92 1.65
CA CYS A 23 -7.18 -32.29 1.77
C CYS A 23 -6.26 -33.33 1.10
N GLY A 24 -5.20 -33.72 1.82
CA GLY A 24 -4.61 -35.07 1.87
C GLY A 24 -4.06 -35.74 0.61
N LEU A 25 -2.78 -36.12 0.66
CA LEU A 25 -2.31 -37.49 0.35
C LEU A 25 -0.80 -37.65 0.64
N PHE A 26 -0.45 -38.34 1.73
CA PHE A 26 0.54 -39.44 1.73
C PHE A 26 0.39 -40.25 3.04
N GLU A 27 0.86 -41.49 3.04
CA GLU A 27 0.41 -42.57 3.94
C GLU A 27 1.49 -42.97 4.98
N ASP A 28 1.05 -43.47 6.15
CA ASP A 28 1.87 -43.71 7.33
C ASP A 28 3.05 -44.69 7.12
N THR A 29 4.11 -44.53 7.92
CA THR A 29 4.89 -45.68 8.45
C THR A 29 5.62 -45.34 9.75
N ASP A 30 4.90 -45.44 10.87
CA ASP A 30 5.50 -45.51 12.21
C ASP A 30 6.14 -46.91 12.43
N PRO A 31 7.18 -47.06 13.27
CA PRO A 31 6.87 -47.65 14.57
C PRO A 31 7.68 -47.14 15.78
N ALA A 32 6.93 -46.72 16.79
CA ALA A 32 7.20 -46.75 18.23
C ALA A 32 8.40 -47.57 18.79
N THR A 33 8.99 -47.07 19.87
CA THR A 33 9.38 -47.91 21.03
C THR A 33 9.47 -47.10 22.33
N ASP A 34 9.16 -47.74 23.46
CA ASP A 34 9.23 -47.16 24.80
C ASP A 34 10.67 -46.88 25.27
N SER A 35 10.82 -45.96 26.22
CA SER A 35 11.52 -46.32 27.48
C SER A 35 11.18 -45.37 28.64
N GLU A 36 10.85 -45.98 29.78
CA GLU A 36 10.84 -45.32 31.09
C GLU A 36 12.30 -45.17 31.61
N ASN A 37 12.57 -44.18 32.47
CA ASN A 37 12.66 -44.40 33.93
C ASN A 37 13.66 -43.49 34.70
N ASP A 38 13.27 -43.20 35.95
CA ASP A 38 14.05 -43.00 37.19
C ASP A 38 14.92 -41.76 37.53
N SER A 39 14.63 -41.27 38.75
CA SER A 39 15.56 -40.90 39.85
C SER A 39 16.73 -39.93 39.58
N SER A 40 16.86 -38.82 40.31
CA SER A 40 16.93 -38.74 41.80
C SER A 40 16.74 -37.28 42.26
N THR A 41 16.03 -36.93 43.35
CA THR A 41 16.44 -36.98 44.78
C THR A 41 17.83 -36.34 45.06
N THR A 42 18.06 -35.51 46.08
CA THR A 42 17.32 -35.31 47.36
C THR A 42 17.71 -33.95 48.00
N GLU A 43 16.80 -33.32 48.77
CA GLU A 43 17.00 -32.73 50.14
C GLU A 43 18.17 -31.74 50.49
N ASN A 44 18.09 -30.81 51.46
CA ASN A 44 17.04 -30.29 52.37
C ASN A 44 17.55 -29.01 53.10
N SER A 45 16.64 -28.26 53.76
CA SER A 45 16.86 -27.45 54.98
C SER A 45 17.79 -26.21 54.98
N THR A 46 17.61 -25.21 55.86
CA THR A 46 16.44 -24.74 56.66
C THR A 46 16.73 -23.31 57.19
N MET A 47 15.67 -22.55 57.47
CA MET A 47 15.62 -21.24 58.12
C MET A 47 16.54 -21.07 59.36
N ASN A 48 16.88 -19.82 59.72
CA ASN A 48 16.33 -19.26 60.98
C ASN A 48 16.14 -17.73 60.96
N ASN A 49 15.35 -17.23 61.90
CA ASN A 49 14.83 -15.87 62.05
C ASN A 49 15.71 -14.98 62.97
N GLY A 50 15.44 -13.67 63.04
CA GLY A 50 16.19 -12.70 63.85
C GLY A 50 15.54 -11.32 64.02
N ASP A 51 14.39 -11.26 64.70
CA ASP A 51 13.63 -10.05 65.04
C ASP A 51 14.11 -9.35 66.34
N SER A 52 13.91 -8.02 66.44
CA SER A 52 13.54 -7.30 67.67
C SER A 52 13.09 -5.85 67.41
N THR A 53 11.89 -5.51 67.92
CA THR A 53 11.31 -4.15 68.13
C THR A 53 11.89 -3.49 69.41
N SER A 54 11.54 -2.30 69.92
CA SER A 54 10.48 -1.27 69.74
C SER A 54 11.09 0.17 69.79
N GLU A 55 10.49 1.34 70.10
CA GLU A 55 9.19 1.85 70.61
C GLU A 55 9.11 3.36 70.21
N ASP A 56 8.16 3.82 69.39
CA ASP A 56 6.85 4.48 69.72
C ASP A 56 6.88 5.91 70.33
N MET A 57 6.24 6.87 69.66
CA MET A 57 5.19 7.76 70.22
C MET A 57 4.50 8.63 69.13
N THR A 58 3.25 9.01 69.38
CA THR A 58 2.28 9.62 68.44
C THR A 58 2.10 11.13 68.58
N GLU A 59 1.66 11.81 67.52
CA GLU A 59 0.41 12.61 67.53
C GLU A 59 -0.07 12.93 66.09
N GLU A 60 -1.31 13.40 65.95
CA GLU A 60 -2.05 13.53 64.68
C GLU A 60 -1.96 14.94 64.07
N ASP A 61 -2.03 15.04 62.73
CA ASP A 61 -2.74 16.13 62.06
C ASP A 61 -3.20 15.69 60.65
N GLN A 62 -4.26 16.29 60.10
CA GLN A 62 -4.86 15.92 58.80
C GLN A 62 -4.75 17.03 57.74
N ALA A 63 -4.90 16.61 56.48
CA ALA A 63 -4.92 17.41 55.25
C ALA A 63 -3.56 18.03 54.84
N ASP A 64 -3.24 18.19 53.55
CA ASP A 64 -4.05 17.91 52.34
C ASP A 64 -3.42 16.87 51.41
N LYS A 65 -4.27 16.16 50.67
CA LYS A 65 -3.89 15.57 49.38
C LYS A 65 -4.05 16.66 48.31
N ALA A 66 -2.99 16.93 47.57
CA ALA A 66 -3.07 17.52 46.24
C ALA A 66 -2.24 16.64 45.31
N ASP A 67 -2.77 16.34 44.13
CA ASP A 67 -2.17 15.35 43.25
C ASP A 67 -0.84 15.80 42.65
N LYS A 68 -0.03 14.80 42.28
CA LYS A 68 1.07 14.95 41.34
C LYS A 68 0.74 14.11 40.11
N ASP A 69 -0.28 14.55 39.39
CA ASP A 69 -0.69 13.99 38.10
C ASP A 69 -0.94 15.14 37.11
N GLU A 70 0.08 15.99 36.96
CA GLU A 70 0.17 17.04 35.93
C GLU A 70 1.46 16.83 35.12
N THR A 71 1.54 15.67 34.47
CA THR A 71 2.29 15.50 33.21
C THR A 71 1.36 14.92 32.15
N GLN A 72 0.27 15.65 31.89
CA GLN A 72 -0.40 15.61 30.59
C GLN A 72 0.67 16.07 29.58
N ASN A 73 1.30 15.11 28.88
CA ASN A 73 2.43 15.40 28.01
C ASN A 73 1.96 16.29 26.87
N ASP A 74 2.54 17.49 26.77
CA ASP A 74 2.31 18.47 25.72
C ASP A 74 2.88 17.93 24.39
N ILE A 75 2.11 17.03 23.76
CA ILE A 75 2.45 16.46 22.46
C ILE A 75 1.97 17.38 21.34
N ASP A 76 2.74 17.35 20.26
CA ASP A 76 2.43 18.13 19.07
C ASP A 76 1.02 17.83 18.58
N GLN A 77 0.21 18.86 18.39
CA GLN A 77 -1.16 18.70 17.91
C GLN A 77 -1.24 18.75 16.38
N ASP A 78 -0.14 19.03 15.66
CA ASP A 78 -0.14 18.93 14.20
C ASP A 78 -0.22 17.45 13.77
N LEU A 79 -1.26 17.09 13.02
CA LEU A 79 -1.46 15.72 12.54
C LEU A 79 -0.36 15.29 11.57
N THR A 80 0.25 16.24 10.84
CA THR A 80 1.38 15.98 9.93
C THR A 80 2.68 15.64 10.66
N VAL A 81 2.78 15.90 11.96
CA VAL A 81 3.92 15.46 12.79
C VAL A 81 3.84 13.96 13.13
N TRP A 82 2.65 13.36 13.05
CA TRP A 82 2.42 11.93 13.37
C TRP A 82 2.12 11.08 12.13
N PHE A 83 1.64 11.69 11.05
CA PHE A 83 1.50 11.06 9.73
C PHE A 83 2.02 12.01 8.63
N PRO A 84 3.35 12.18 8.52
CA PRO A 84 3.98 13.17 7.65
C PRO A 84 3.84 12.81 6.17
N LYS A 85 3.75 13.86 5.35
CA LYS A 85 3.86 13.77 3.90
C LYS A 85 5.32 13.65 3.50
N VAL A 86 5.86 12.43 3.60
CA VAL A 86 7.20 12.08 3.13
C VAL A 86 7.23 11.92 1.61
N GLU A 87 8.35 12.26 1.00
CA GLU A 87 8.64 12.05 -0.42
C GLU A 87 9.88 11.16 -0.56
N ASP A 88 10.03 10.48 -1.70
CA ASP A 88 11.22 9.71 -2.14
C ASP A 88 11.75 8.71 -1.10
N THR A 89 10.87 8.16 -0.26
CA THR A 89 11.23 7.35 0.90
C THR A 89 10.49 6.01 0.88
N LEU A 90 11.23 4.93 0.62
CA LEU A 90 10.75 3.56 0.84
C LEU A 90 10.80 3.24 2.33
N LEU A 91 9.64 2.91 2.91
CA LEU A 91 9.47 2.46 4.29
C LEU A 91 9.35 0.93 4.29
N ASP A 92 10.13 0.24 5.11
CA ASP A 92 10.25 -1.23 5.11
C ASP A 92 10.03 -1.80 6.51
N TYR A 93 9.03 -2.68 6.66
CA TYR A 93 8.53 -3.17 7.95
C TYR A 93 8.79 -4.68 8.08
N GLU A 94 9.56 -5.08 9.08
CA GLU A 94 9.75 -6.49 9.44
C GLU A 94 8.52 -7.03 10.17
N GLY A 95 8.13 -8.27 9.87
CA GLY A 95 6.89 -8.87 10.38
C GLY A 95 7.08 -10.20 11.13
N ASP A 96 6.22 -10.44 12.12
CA ASP A 96 6.03 -11.73 12.80
C ASP A 96 4.52 -12.09 12.83
N GLY A 97 4.18 -13.35 13.08
CA GLY A 97 2.81 -13.87 13.16
C GLY A 97 2.30 -14.55 11.88
N ASN A 98 2.57 -14.01 10.68
CA ASN A 98 2.27 -14.65 9.38
C ASN A 98 3.14 -14.11 8.23
N GLU A 99 2.94 -14.65 7.03
CA GLU A 99 3.71 -14.32 5.82
C GLU A 99 3.34 -12.96 5.17
N PHE A 100 2.23 -12.33 5.57
CA PHE A 100 1.77 -11.03 5.08
C PHE A 100 2.06 -9.87 6.04
N SER A 101 2.61 -10.15 7.23
CA SER A 101 2.95 -9.11 8.20
C SER A 101 4.21 -8.29 7.87
N PRO A 102 5.20 -8.78 7.10
CA PRO A 102 6.18 -7.91 6.48
C PRO A 102 5.56 -7.17 5.30
N PHE A 103 5.73 -5.86 5.24
CA PHE A 103 5.24 -5.02 4.15
C PHE A 103 6.16 -3.82 3.92
N THR A 104 6.07 -3.21 2.74
CA THR A 104 6.67 -1.90 2.47
C THR A 104 5.59 -0.84 2.22
N ARG A 105 5.94 0.44 2.38
CA ARG A 105 5.09 1.57 1.96
C ARG A 105 5.91 2.56 1.14
N TYR A 106 5.30 3.12 0.10
CA TYR A 106 5.91 4.15 -0.73
C TYR A 106 4.96 5.33 -1.00
N PRO A 107 5.39 6.59 -0.82
CA PRO A 107 4.61 7.78 -1.16
C PRO A 107 4.62 8.03 -2.68
N GLN A 108 3.52 7.71 -3.36
CA GLN A 108 3.42 7.85 -4.81
C GLN A 108 3.14 9.29 -5.24
N PHE A 109 2.20 9.98 -4.59
CA PHE A 109 1.86 11.38 -4.88
C PHE A 109 1.61 12.17 -3.59
N VAL A 110 2.16 13.37 -3.50
CA VAL A 110 2.09 14.26 -2.33
C VAL A 110 1.61 15.63 -2.78
N LYS A 111 0.41 16.01 -2.33
CA LYS A 111 -0.30 17.26 -2.66
C LYS A 111 -0.53 18.09 -1.38
N ASP A 112 -0.88 19.36 -1.51
CA ASP A 112 -1.12 20.25 -0.34
C ASP A 112 -2.16 19.65 0.64
N ASP A 113 -3.28 19.12 0.14
CA ASP A 113 -4.41 18.60 0.92
C ASP A 113 -4.43 17.07 1.08
N SER A 114 -3.65 16.33 0.29
CA SER A 114 -3.77 14.88 0.16
C SER A 114 -2.42 14.16 -0.02
N MET A 115 -2.38 12.84 0.19
CA MET A 115 -1.23 11.98 -0.08
C MET A 115 -1.70 10.60 -0.55
N GLN A 116 -1.16 10.11 -1.67
CA GLN A 116 -1.33 8.74 -2.14
C GLN A 116 -0.11 7.91 -1.73
N MET A 117 -0.32 6.76 -1.09
CA MET A 117 0.70 5.74 -0.88
C MET A 117 0.26 4.40 -1.44
N VAL A 118 1.23 3.57 -1.80
CA VAL A 118 1.04 2.11 -1.90
C VAL A 118 1.53 1.44 -0.61
N GLU A 119 0.85 0.39 -0.19
CA GLU A 119 1.35 -0.64 0.73
C GLU A 119 1.50 -1.96 -0.02
N SER A 120 2.70 -2.53 0.00
CA SER A 120 3.03 -3.78 -0.69
C SER A 120 3.29 -4.90 0.30
N THR A 121 2.49 -5.96 0.22
CA THR A 121 2.60 -7.17 1.06
C THR A 121 3.11 -8.35 0.24
N ALA A 122 3.39 -9.49 0.88
CA ALA A 122 3.68 -10.74 0.17
C ALA A 122 2.49 -11.31 -0.65
N GLY A 123 1.29 -10.71 -0.58
CA GLY A 123 0.08 -11.18 -1.25
C GLY A 123 -0.53 -10.22 -2.27
N THR A 124 -0.45 -8.90 -2.05
CA THR A 124 -1.06 -7.87 -2.90
C THR A 124 -0.49 -6.47 -2.61
N ASP A 125 -0.64 -5.57 -3.58
CA ASP A 125 -0.38 -4.13 -3.46
C ASP A 125 -1.70 -3.37 -3.30
N VAL A 126 -1.80 -2.51 -2.28
CA VAL A 126 -2.98 -1.67 -2.00
C VAL A 126 -2.60 -0.20 -2.11
N VAL A 127 -3.28 0.54 -2.98
CA VAL A 127 -3.11 1.99 -3.09
C VAL A 127 -4.20 2.72 -2.31
N THR A 128 -3.80 3.61 -1.42
CA THR A 128 -4.70 4.42 -0.59
C THR A 128 -4.36 5.91 -0.72
N VAL A 129 -5.39 6.73 -0.92
CA VAL A 129 -5.29 8.20 -0.85
C VAL A 129 -5.83 8.68 0.50
N TYR A 130 -5.03 9.46 1.21
CA TYR A 130 -5.37 10.08 2.49
C TYR A 130 -5.67 11.58 2.33
N ASP A 131 -6.73 12.04 2.98
CA ASP A 131 -7.10 13.44 3.14
C ASP A 131 -6.55 14.02 4.44
N TYR A 132 -6.02 15.23 4.33
CA TYR A 132 -5.51 16.01 5.45
C TYR A 132 -6.41 17.22 5.69
N SER A 133 -6.90 17.36 6.93
CA SER A 133 -7.67 18.51 7.37
C SER A 133 -7.10 19.09 8.67
N ASP A 134 -7.65 20.23 9.11
CA ASP A 134 -7.29 20.81 10.40
C ASP A 134 -7.64 19.88 11.58
N ASP A 135 -8.66 19.02 11.46
CA ASP A 135 -9.23 18.24 12.58
C ASP A 135 -8.95 16.72 12.51
N GLU A 136 -8.80 16.15 11.30
CA GLU A 136 -8.56 14.72 11.09
C GLU A 136 -7.71 14.41 9.84
N ILE A 137 -7.07 13.23 9.85
CA ILE A 137 -6.55 12.52 8.67
C ILE A 137 -7.38 11.24 8.47
N ARG A 138 -7.85 11.02 7.24
CA ARG A 138 -8.71 9.88 6.87
C ARG A 138 -8.43 9.40 5.46
N GLU A 139 -8.98 8.25 5.09
CA GLU A 139 -8.98 7.77 3.70
C GLU A 139 -9.98 8.58 2.83
N ARG A 140 -9.64 8.75 1.55
CA ARG A 140 -10.51 9.27 0.48
C ARG A 140 -10.83 8.20 -0.57
N PHE A 141 -9.88 7.30 -0.82
CA PHE A 141 -9.91 6.28 -1.87
C PHE A 141 -9.03 5.11 -1.44
N VAL A 142 -9.52 3.88 -1.59
CA VAL A 142 -8.77 2.64 -1.37
C VAL A 142 -8.94 1.75 -2.59
N ARG A 143 -7.84 1.15 -3.07
CA ARG A 143 -7.86 0.21 -4.19
C ARG A 143 -6.84 -0.92 -4.01
N PRO A 144 -7.29 -2.16 -3.73
CA PRO A 144 -6.44 -3.36 -3.73
C PRO A 144 -5.91 -3.74 -5.12
N GLU A 145 -5.05 -4.76 -5.17
CA GLU A 145 -4.55 -5.42 -6.39
C GLU A 145 -4.06 -4.44 -7.48
N THR A 146 -3.43 -3.33 -7.07
CA THR A 146 -3.04 -2.21 -7.95
C THR A 146 -1.53 -2.18 -8.15
N TYR A 147 -1.08 -2.85 -9.21
CA TYR A 147 0.34 -3.04 -9.56
C TYR A 147 0.89 -2.00 -10.56
N PHE A 148 0.18 -0.89 -10.75
CA PHE A 148 0.54 0.24 -11.62
C PHE A 148 0.32 1.57 -10.89
N ARG A 149 0.84 2.68 -11.43
CA ARG A 149 0.79 4.00 -10.78
C ARG A 149 0.18 5.10 -11.64
N ASP A 150 -1.09 5.39 -11.36
CA ASP A 150 -1.78 6.64 -11.71
C ASP A 150 -1.94 7.53 -10.46
N ASP A 151 -2.16 8.83 -10.63
CA ASP A 151 -2.60 9.73 -9.56
C ASP A 151 -4.12 9.63 -9.42
N PHE A 152 -4.60 8.79 -8.49
CA PHE A 152 -6.00 8.40 -8.44
C PHE A 152 -6.96 9.57 -8.14
N VAL A 153 -6.48 10.65 -7.51
CA VAL A 153 -7.24 11.89 -7.30
C VAL A 153 -7.66 12.53 -8.64
N ASP A 154 -6.83 12.40 -9.67
CA ASP A 154 -7.02 13.06 -10.96
C ASP A 154 -7.56 12.11 -12.06
N THR A 155 -7.58 10.79 -11.84
CA THR A 155 -8.17 9.80 -12.79
C THR A 155 -9.70 9.87 -12.91
N GLY A 156 -10.39 10.20 -11.81
CA GLY A 156 -11.84 10.08 -11.70
C GLY A 156 -12.37 8.64 -11.52
N LEU A 157 -11.51 7.68 -11.14
CA LEU A 157 -11.93 6.35 -10.68
C LEU A 157 -12.69 6.46 -9.33
N GLU A 158 -13.67 5.59 -9.13
CA GLU A 158 -14.38 5.43 -7.85
C GLU A 158 -13.58 4.50 -6.92
N SER A 159 -13.62 4.75 -5.61
CA SER A 159 -13.01 3.89 -4.58
C SER A 159 -13.61 2.49 -4.63
N GLU A 160 -12.79 1.44 -4.47
CA GLU A 160 -13.30 0.07 -4.38
C GLU A 160 -13.84 -0.27 -2.98
N GLN A 161 -13.75 0.68 -2.04
CA GLN A 161 -14.35 0.65 -0.71
C GLN A 161 -15.44 1.74 -0.57
N ASP A 162 -16.67 1.34 -0.18
CA ASP A 162 -17.85 2.23 0.02
C ASP A 162 -17.69 3.16 1.26
N ASP A 163 -17.07 2.65 2.32
CA ASP A 163 -16.85 3.31 3.61
C ASP A 163 -15.33 3.61 3.82
N PHE A 164 -14.95 4.39 4.84
CA PHE A 164 -13.55 4.83 5.05
C PHE A 164 -13.09 4.80 6.50
N LEU A 165 -11.77 4.65 6.70
CA LEU A 165 -11.10 4.81 8.00
C LEU A 165 -10.73 6.28 8.27
N ILE A 166 -10.90 6.73 9.52
CA ILE A 166 -10.24 7.92 10.07
C ILE A 166 -9.02 7.44 10.86
N LEU A 167 -7.81 7.80 10.41
CA LEU A 167 -6.54 7.31 10.96
C LEU A 167 -6.16 8.04 12.25
N LEU A 168 -6.33 9.37 12.26
CA LEU A 168 -6.01 10.24 13.39
C LEU A 168 -7.03 11.38 13.45
N GLN A 169 -7.60 11.65 14.63
CA GLN A 169 -8.51 12.76 14.89
C GLN A 169 -8.09 13.57 16.11
N LYS A 170 -8.41 14.87 16.13
CA LYS A 170 -8.13 15.79 17.24
C LYS A 170 -9.21 15.80 18.32
N PRO A 171 -8.85 16.02 19.60
CA PRO A 171 -7.50 16.36 20.08
C PRO A 171 -6.58 15.14 20.20
N LEU A 172 -5.28 15.34 19.96
CA LEU A 172 -4.28 14.30 20.19
C LEU A 172 -3.99 14.21 21.70
N GLU A 173 -4.89 13.54 22.42
CA GLU A 173 -4.88 13.38 23.88
C GLU A 173 -5.32 11.96 24.26
N LYS A 174 -4.69 11.41 25.31
CA LYS A 174 -4.99 10.05 25.82
C LYS A 174 -6.46 9.93 26.24
N GLY A 175 -7.18 8.96 25.69
CA GLY A 175 -8.61 8.74 25.91
C GLY A 175 -9.54 9.55 24.99
N HIS A 176 -9.01 10.25 23.98
CA HIS A 176 -9.83 10.71 22.86
C HIS A 176 -10.11 9.54 21.90
N SER A 177 -11.38 9.38 21.49
CA SER A 177 -11.83 8.32 20.59
C SER A 177 -12.87 8.79 19.58
N TRP A 178 -12.95 8.07 18.46
CA TRP A 178 -13.83 8.32 17.33
C TRP A 178 -14.36 7.02 16.70
N GLU A 179 -15.56 7.09 16.13
CA GLU A 179 -16.15 6.05 15.27
C GLU A 179 -15.82 6.40 13.81
N SER A 180 -15.24 5.46 13.06
CA SER A 180 -14.99 5.58 11.62
C SER A 180 -16.16 5.00 10.82
N PRO A 181 -16.46 5.52 9.60
CA PRO A 181 -17.52 4.97 8.76
C PRO A 181 -17.38 3.49 8.38
N ASP A 182 -16.16 2.93 8.37
CA ASP A 182 -15.90 1.49 8.24
C ASP A 182 -16.50 0.62 9.38
N GLY A 183 -17.02 1.27 10.44
CA GLY A 183 -17.60 0.64 11.62
C GLY A 183 -16.61 0.41 12.76
N SER A 184 -15.32 0.74 12.57
CA SER A 184 -14.32 0.62 13.62
C SER A 184 -14.40 1.77 14.62
N THR A 185 -14.00 1.50 15.87
CA THR A 185 -13.83 2.54 16.91
C THR A 185 -12.34 2.65 17.24
N SER A 186 -11.76 3.84 17.11
CA SER A 186 -10.36 4.10 17.44
C SER A 186 -10.25 4.99 18.69
N GLU A 187 -9.26 4.73 19.54
CA GLU A 187 -8.92 5.52 20.73
C GLU A 187 -7.41 5.76 20.81
N ILE A 188 -6.98 6.99 21.13
CA ILE A 188 -5.58 7.29 21.49
C ILE A 188 -5.33 6.72 22.90
N THR A 189 -4.82 5.50 22.97
CA THR A 189 -4.63 4.78 24.24
C THR A 189 -3.37 5.21 24.98
N ASP A 190 -2.38 5.82 24.33
CA ASP A 190 -1.31 6.57 25.02
C ASP A 190 -0.63 7.66 24.16
N VAL A 191 0.09 8.56 24.84
CA VAL A 191 0.83 9.69 24.22
C VAL A 191 2.25 9.85 24.76
N ALA A 192 3.19 10.15 23.86
CA ALA A 192 4.62 10.31 24.15
C ALA A 192 5.33 9.06 24.71
N ILE A 193 4.95 7.87 24.25
CA ILE A 193 5.70 6.63 24.49
C ILE A 193 7.08 6.72 23.83
N ASP A 194 8.12 6.16 24.45
CA ASP A 194 9.41 5.90 23.78
C ASP A 194 9.36 4.54 23.07
N LYS A 195 9.55 4.52 21.75
CA LYS A 195 9.66 3.30 20.93
C LYS A 195 11.08 3.20 20.35
N GLU A 196 11.71 2.05 20.47
CA GLU A 196 13.07 1.78 19.98
C GLU A 196 13.02 1.25 18.54
N LEU A 197 13.67 1.95 17.60
CA LEU A 197 13.79 1.54 16.19
C LEU A 197 15.28 1.36 15.82
N PRO A 198 15.63 0.65 14.72
CA PRO A 198 17.03 0.36 14.37
C PRO A 198 17.91 1.61 14.17
N PHE A 199 17.29 2.76 13.88
CA PHE A 199 17.92 4.07 13.70
C PHE A 199 17.80 5.00 14.94
N GLY A 200 17.15 4.56 16.03
CA GLY A 200 17.11 5.25 17.33
C GLY A 200 15.75 5.23 18.02
N THR A 201 15.72 5.68 19.29
CA THR A 201 14.47 5.92 20.03
C THR A 201 13.68 7.08 19.43
N VAL A 202 12.38 6.90 19.21
CA VAL A 202 11.44 7.94 18.78
C VAL A 202 10.27 8.06 19.76
N LYS A 203 9.68 9.26 19.86
CA LYS A 203 8.42 9.47 20.58
C LYS A 203 7.23 9.09 19.71
N ALA A 204 6.26 8.37 20.28
CA ALA A 204 5.08 7.91 19.58
C ALA A 204 3.77 8.27 20.29
N ILE A 205 2.68 8.33 19.52
CA ILE A 205 1.31 8.13 20.00
C ILE A 205 0.88 6.69 19.70
N GLU A 206 0.01 6.14 20.54
CA GLU A 206 -0.57 4.80 20.39
C GLU A 206 -2.08 4.93 20.15
N VAL A 207 -2.56 4.34 19.06
CA VAL A 207 -3.97 4.33 18.66
C VAL A 207 -4.46 2.88 18.62
N THR A 208 -5.38 2.53 19.51
CA THR A 208 -6.05 1.22 19.50
C THR A 208 -7.36 1.32 18.72
N ARG A 209 -7.48 0.54 17.64
CA ARG A 209 -8.69 0.38 16.83
C ARG A 209 -9.36 -0.96 17.13
N GLN A 210 -10.61 -0.92 17.54
CA GLN A 210 -11.46 -2.09 17.80
C GLN A 210 -12.44 -2.32 16.65
N TYR A 211 -12.72 -3.59 16.35
CA TYR A 211 -13.66 -4.03 15.33
C TYR A 211 -14.78 -4.89 15.95
N ASP A 212 -15.93 -4.97 15.28
CA ASP A 212 -17.12 -5.79 15.65
C ASP A 212 -16.83 -7.30 15.87
N SER A 213 -15.64 -7.77 15.51
CA SER A 213 -15.20 -9.18 15.50
C SER A 213 -14.39 -9.63 16.73
N ASP A 214 -14.45 -8.89 17.85
CA ASP A 214 -13.60 -9.11 19.04
C ASP A 214 -12.08 -9.17 18.68
N SER A 215 -11.68 -8.30 17.74
CA SER A 215 -10.29 -8.11 17.31
C SER A 215 -9.89 -6.64 17.43
N GLU A 216 -8.59 -6.39 17.57
CA GLU A 216 -8.04 -5.04 17.67
C GLU A 216 -6.74 -4.89 16.85
N THR A 217 -6.47 -3.67 16.41
CA THR A 217 -5.17 -3.25 15.87
C THR A 217 -4.63 -2.11 16.73
N VAL A 218 -3.38 -2.20 17.17
CA VAL A 218 -2.70 -1.10 17.87
C VAL A 218 -1.63 -0.51 16.96
N ASP A 219 -1.87 0.72 16.50
CA ASP A 219 -0.97 1.47 15.63
C ASP A 219 -0.13 2.45 16.47
N TYR A 220 1.19 2.36 16.31
CA TYR A 220 2.14 3.33 16.87
C TYR A 220 2.58 4.30 15.78
N TYR A 221 2.25 5.58 15.95
CA TYR A 221 2.69 6.64 15.05
C TYR A 221 3.86 7.39 15.68
N GLY A 222 5.04 7.28 15.07
CA GLY A 222 6.28 7.92 15.49
C GLY A 222 6.40 9.35 14.98
N LYS A 223 6.80 10.27 15.87
CA LYS A 223 7.01 11.69 15.55
C LYS A 223 7.99 11.85 14.39
N ASP A 224 7.60 12.67 13.43
CA ASP A 224 8.33 13.04 12.21
C ASP A 224 8.63 11.83 11.29
N ILE A 225 7.90 10.71 11.47
CA ILE A 225 8.08 9.46 10.69
C ILE A 225 6.77 8.95 10.06
N GLY A 226 5.68 8.80 10.83
CA GLY A 226 4.49 8.07 10.39
C GLY A 226 4.24 6.82 11.23
N LEU A 227 3.57 5.81 10.65
CA LEU A 227 3.47 4.49 11.29
C LEU A 227 4.88 3.92 11.53
N ILE A 228 5.13 3.40 12.74
CA ILE A 228 6.40 2.75 13.09
C ILE A 228 6.23 1.32 13.60
N GLU A 229 5.05 0.96 14.10
CA GLU A 229 4.71 -0.40 14.52
C GLU A 229 3.20 -0.59 14.47
N GLN A 230 2.74 -1.75 14.02
CA GLN A 230 1.34 -2.17 13.96
C GLN A 230 1.21 -3.53 14.66
N VAL A 231 0.23 -3.68 15.56
CA VAL A 231 0.00 -4.92 16.33
C VAL A 231 -1.46 -5.34 16.23
N PHE A 232 -1.77 -6.31 15.37
CA PHE A 232 -3.11 -6.91 15.25
C PHE A 232 -3.28 -8.10 16.21
N LYS A 233 -4.44 -8.21 16.87
CA LYS A 233 -4.74 -9.24 17.88
C LYS A 233 -6.16 -9.77 17.72
N THR A 234 -6.37 -11.03 18.11
CA THR A 234 -7.69 -11.70 18.09
C THR A 234 -8.04 -12.31 19.45
N ALA A 235 -9.23 -12.02 19.98
CA ALA A 235 -9.63 -12.48 21.31
C ALA A 235 -9.83 -14.01 21.42
N GLU A 236 -10.12 -14.71 20.31
CA GLU A 236 -10.40 -16.16 20.36
C GLU A 236 -9.17 -17.03 20.66
N ASN A 237 -7.97 -16.61 20.23
CA ASN A 237 -6.80 -17.51 20.16
C ASN A 237 -5.51 -16.95 20.77
N ASP A 238 -5.52 -15.72 21.32
CA ASP A 238 -4.30 -14.98 21.75
C ASP A 238 -3.28 -14.78 20.59
N TYR A 239 -3.77 -14.93 19.35
CA TYR A 239 -2.97 -14.82 18.14
C TYR A 239 -2.72 -13.34 17.83
N THR A 240 -1.43 -13.01 17.78
CA THR A 240 -0.90 -11.66 17.56
C THR A 240 -0.07 -11.66 16.28
N VAL A 241 -0.19 -10.58 15.51
CA VAL A 241 0.58 -10.28 14.31
C VAL A 241 1.22 -8.92 14.50
N THR A 242 2.52 -8.81 14.24
CA THR A 242 3.29 -7.57 14.44
C THR A 242 4.02 -7.18 13.17
N SER A 243 4.04 -5.88 12.87
CA SER A 243 4.84 -5.28 11.80
C SER A 243 5.57 -4.06 12.36
N THR A 244 6.89 -3.98 12.20
CA THR A 244 7.73 -2.91 12.80
C THR A 244 8.69 -2.32 11.78
N LEU A 245 8.72 -0.98 11.68
CA LEU A 245 9.54 -0.24 10.72
C LEU A 245 11.03 -0.48 10.96
N SER A 246 11.65 -1.27 10.08
CA SER A 246 13.07 -1.63 10.15
C SER A 246 13.94 -0.60 9.42
N THR A 247 13.56 -0.20 8.20
CA THR A 247 14.35 0.75 7.39
C THR A 247 13.53 1.89 6.79
N GLN A 248 14.22 3.01 6.55
CA GLN A 248 13.72 4.16 5.79
C GLN A 248 14.77 4.52 4.72
N SER A 249 14.55 4.10 3.48
CA SER A 249 15.47 4.37 2.37
C SER A 249 15.01 5.62 1.64
N LYS A 250 15.64 6.76 1.97
CA LYS A 250 15.38 8.07 1.35
C LYS A 250 16.10 8.21 0.00
N ASP A 251 15.71 9.23 -0.76
CA ASP A 251 16.24 9.50 -2.11
C ASP A 251 16.16 8.25 -3.02
N THR A 252 15.09 7.44 -2.86
CA THR A 252 14.91 6.12 -3.47
C THR A 252 13.63 6.10 -4.33
N PRO A 253 13.68 5.65 -5.60
CA PRO A 253 12.50 5.55 -6.45
C PRO A 253 11.70 4.27 -6.18
N GLU A 254 10.42 4.30 -6.55
CA GLU A 254 9.60 3.10 -6.74
C GLU A 254 9.99 2.41 -8.06
N THR A 255 10.03 1.07 -8.11
CA THR A 255 10.56 0.33 -9.26
C THR A 255 9.55 -0.67 -9.83
N PHE A 256 9.14 -0.49 -11.09
CA PHE A 256 8.21 -1.36 -11.79
C PHE A 256 8.94 -2.18 -12.87
N PRO A 257 8.81 -3.52 -12.90
CA PRO A 257 9.25 -4.31 -14.04
C PRO A 257 8.31 -4.08 -15.24
N LEU A 258 8.86 -3.90 -16.44
CA LEU A 258 8.09 -3.64 -17.65
C LEU A 258 8.60 -4.48 -18.83
N THR A 259 7.69 -5.06 -19.61
CA THR A 259 8.01 -5.65 -20.92
C THR A 259 7.71 -4.64 -22.02
N VAL A 260 8.73 -4.18 -22.73
CA VAL A 260 8.54 -3.37 -23.94
C VAL A 260 8.51 -4.28 -25.15
N TYR A 261 7.51 -4.07 -26.02
CA TYR A 261 7.31 -4.83 -27.25
C TYR A 261 7.64 -3.93 -28.46
N SER A 262 8.75 -4.20 -29.14
CA SER A 262 9.28 -3.39 -30.25
C SER A 262 9.32 -4.19 -31.55
N VAL A 263 9.28 -3.50 -32.71
CA VAL A 263 9.30 -4.16 -34.02
C VAL A 263 10.68 -4.75 -34.31
N ASP A 264 10.74 -6.02 -34.72
CA ASP A 264 12.01 -6.70 -34.98
C ASP A 264 12.79 -6.12 -36.19
N ASP A 265 14.09 -6.44 -36.23
CA ASP A 265 15.06 -6.04 -37.25
C ASP A 265 14.67 -6.46 -38.69
N GLN A 266 13.65 -7.32 -38.85
CA GLN A 266 13.14 -7.84 -40.11
C GLN A 266 11.77 -7.24 -40.50
N ALA A 267 11.11 -6.54 -39.57
CA ALA A 267 9.70 -6.17 -39.59
C ALA A 267 8.75 -7.36 -39.83
N LEU A 268 8.99 -8.48 -39.13
CA LEU A 268 8.20 -9.72 -39.22
C LEU A 268 7.40 -10.04 -37.95
N GLY A 269 7.88 -9.65 -36.78
CA GLY A 269 7.23 -9.78 -35.48
C GLY A 269 7.68 -8.72 -34.48
N LEU A 270 7.28 -8.92 -33.23
CA LEU A 270 7.64 -8.09 -32.08
C LEU A 270 8.68 -8.81 -31.19
N ASP A 271 9.77 -8.14 -30.87
CA ASP A 271 10.74 -8.59 -29.87
C ASP A 271 10.37 -8.06 -28.47
N LYS A 272 10.76 -8.79 -27.42
CA LYS A 272 10.56 -8.40 -26.02
C LYS A 272 11.84 -7.83 -25.43
N THR A 273 11.78 -6.63 -24.87
CA THR A 273 12.85 -6.05 -24.04
C THR A 273 12.33 -5.85 -22.61
N SER A 274 12.89 -6.55 -21.63
CA SER A 274 12.58 -6.33 -20.22
C SER A 274 13.38 -5.16 -19.68
N VAL A 275 12.70 -4.16 -19.13
CA VAL A 275 13.27 -2.94 -18.55
C VAL A 275 12.70 -2.70 -17.14
N THR A 276 13.31 -1.80 -16.38
CA THR A 276 12.76 -1.29 -15.12
C THR A 276 12.35 0.17 -15.30
N MET A 277 11.12 0.50 -14.96
CA MET A 277 10.69 1.89 -14.78
C MET A 277 10.96 2.30 -13.33
N GLU A 278 11.68 3.41 -13.14
CA GLU A 278 11.90 4.05 -11.84
C GLU A 278 11.02 5.30 -11.75
N LEU A 279 10.33 5.51 -10.61
CA LEU A 279 9.48 6.68 -10.36
C LEU A 279 9.69 7.24 -8.94
N TYR A 280 10.23 8.45 -8.84
CA TYR A 280 10.27 9.24 -7.59
C TYR A 280 8.88 9.78 -7.24
N THR A 281 8.64 10.26 -6.03
CA THR A 281 7.33 10.79 -5.62
C THR A 281 6.89 11.93 -6.55
N ASN A 282 5.58 12.02 -6.83
CA ASN A 282 4.98 12.98 -7.75
C ASN A 282 5.36 12.83 -9.25
N GLU A 283 6.25 11.90 -9.64
CA GLU A 283 6.49 11.59 -11.05
C GLU A 283 5.33 10.75 -11.65
N PRO A 284 4.74 11.15 -12.79
CA PRO A 284 3.67 10.38 -13.43
C PRO A 284 4.24 9.34 -14.42
N ALA A 285 3.77 8.09 -14.30
CA ALA A 285 4.27 6.94 -15.08
C ALA A 285 4.34 7.18 -16.60
N ARG A 286 3.42 7.97 -17.16
CA ARG A 286 3.39 8.32 -18.59
C ARG A 286 4.67 8.98 -19.13
N LEU A 287 5.42 9.70 -18.29
CA LEU A 287 6.66 10.37 -18.73
C LEU A 287 7.82 9.38 -18.80
N ALA A 288 8.00 8.57 -17.76
CA ALA A 288 8.98 7.48 -17.78
C ALA A 288 8.65 6.45 -18.87
N MET A 289 7.37 6.12 -19.08
CA MET A 289 6.89 5.28 -20.19
C MET A 289 7.27 5.88 -21.56
N ALA A 290 7.09 7.20 -21.76
CA ALA A 290 7.48 7.86 -23.00
C ALA A 290 8.99 7.76 -23.24
N ASP A 291 9.82 8.03 -22.23
CA ASP A 291 11.28 8.02 -22.38
C ASP A 291 11.87 6.60 -22.49
N ILE A 292 11.23 5.60 -21.85
CA ILE A 292 11.50 4.17 -22.08
C ILE A 292 11.20 3.81 -23.54
N LEU A 293 9.99 4.11 -24.03
CA LEU A 293 9.57 3.76 -25.40
C LEU A 293 10.35 4.54 -26.47
N LYS A 294 10.90 5.72 -26.16
CA LYS A 294 11.85 6.45 -27.02
C LYS A 294 13.25 5.83 -27.06
N GLY A 295 13.57 4.88 -26.17
CA GLY A 295 14.93 4.35 -26.01
C GLY A 295 15.91 5.32 -25.33
N GLN A 296 15.41 6.10 -24.37
CA GLN A 296 16.15 7.18 -23.68
C GLN A 296 16.37 6.92 -22.18
N ALA A 297 15.76 5.87 -21.62
CA ALA A 297 15.96 5.40 -20.23
C ALA A 297 17.06 4.31 -20.14
N PRO A 298 17.53 3.94 -18.92
CA PRO A 298 18.50 2.85 -18.73
C PRO A 298 18.04 1.50 -19.28
N ASP A 299 18.99 0.67 -19.73
CA ASP A 299 18.79 -0.70 -20.22
C ASP A 299 17.74 -0.84 -21.36
N THR A 300 17.48 0.22 -22.11
CA THR A 300 16.51 0.27 -23.23
C THR A 300 17.07 -0.16 -24.59
N GLU A 301 18.24 -0.81 -24.66
CA GLU A 301 18.83 -1.31 -25.91
C GLU A 301 17.94 -2.32 -26.66
N GLY A 302 17.12 -1.82 -27.57
CA GLY A 302 16.14 -2.60 -28.36
C GLY A 302 14.67 -2.23 -28.07
N ALA A 303 14.41 -1.48 -26.99
CA ALA A 303 13.06 -1.09 -26.57
C ALA A 303 12.44 0.09 -27.36
N GLN A 304 13.14 0.66 -28.35
CA GLN A 304 12.64 1.84 -29.06
C GLN A 304 11.43 1.52 -29.95
N ALA A 305 10.24 1.94 -29.52
CA ALA A 305 8.98 1.90 -30.28
C ALA A 305 8.50 3.31 -30.69
N LEU A 306 8.94 4.37 -30.00
CA LEU A 306 8.63 5.78 -30.29
C LEU A 306 9.84 6.53 -30.88
N LYS A 307 9.55 7.68 -31.50
CA LYS A 307 10.56 8.66 -31.94
C LYS A 307 10.76 9.70 -30.85
N ASP A 308 11.95 10.32 -30.82
CA ASP A 308 12.30 11.42 -29.90
C ASP A 308 11.26 12.56 -29.82
N SER A 309 10.49 12.81 -30.89
CA SER A 309 9.47 13.87 -30.96
C SER A 309 8.07 13.45 -30.51
N THR A 310 7.84 12.18 -30.18
CA THR A 310 6.51 11.68 -29.80
C THR A 310 6.34 11.71 -28.29
N GLU A 311 5.38 12.50 -27.81
CA GLU A 311 5.05 12.62 -26.39
C GLU A 311 3.76 11.85 -26.03
N ILE A 312 3.64 11.45 -24.76
CA ILE A 312 2.41 10.92 -24.17
C ILE A 312 1.72 12.05 -23.40
N ASN A 313 0.66 12.61 -23.97
CA ASN A 313 -0.11 13.73 -23.42
C ASN A 313 -0.79 13.32 -22.10
N PHE A 314 -1.49 12.19 -22.10
CA PHE A 314 -2.01 11.52 -20.90
C PHE A 314 -1.98 9.99 -21.05
N MET A 315 -2.00 9.29 -19.91
CA MET A 315 -2.12 7.84 -19.79
C MET A 315 -2.80 7.57 -18.44
N TYR A 316 -3.91 6.83 -18.40
CA TYR A 316 -4.61 6.47 -17.17
C TYR A 316 -5.61 5.32 -17.37
N LEU A 317 -5.92 4.55 -16.33
CA LEU A 317 -7.00 3.56 -16.33
C LEU A 317 -8.37 4.21 -16.10
N ARG A 318 -9.42 3.72 -16.77
CA ARG A 318 -10.82 4.10 -16.52
C ARG A 318 -11.65 2.99 -15.87
N GLN A 319 -12.80 3.38 -15.31
CA GLN A 319 -13.74 2.51 -14.59
C GLN A 319 -14.37 1.39 -15.46
N ASP A 320 -14.26 1.48 -16.78
CA ASP A 320 -14.66 0.44 -17.73
C ASP A 320 -13.56 -0.61 -18.01
N GLY A 321 -12.40 -0.49 -17.37
CA GLY A 321 -11.26 -1.41 -17.51
C GLY A 321 -10.37 -1.13 -18.73
N ILE A 322 -10.62 -0.02 -19.44
CA ILE A 322 -9.87 0.39 -20.64
C ILE A 322 -8.83 1.43 -20.24
N VAL A 323 -7.59 1.25 -20.67
CA VAL A 323 -6.56 2.29 -20.52
C VAL A 323 -6.75 3.35 -21.59
N HIS A 324 -6.78 4.60 -21.18
CA HIS A 324 -6.84 5.78 -22.04
C HIS A 324 -5.45 6.37 -22.19
N VAL A 325 -4.92 6.35 -23.43
CA VAL A 325 -3.63 6.97 -23.76
C VAL A 325 -3.76 7.91 -24.97
N ASP A 326 -3.24 9.12 -24.81
CA ASP A 326 -3.20 10.13 -25.88
C ASP A 326 -1.76 10.49 -26.19
N PHE A 327 -1.41 10.46 -27.48
CA PHE A 327 -0.08 10.81 -27.97
C PHE A 327 -0.12 12.13 -28.74
N SER A 328 1.02 12.80 -28.81
CA SER A 328 1.22 13.85 -29.81
C SER A 328 1.03 13.31 -31.24
N THR A 329 0.47 14.11 -32.14
CA THR A 329 0.29 13.77 -33.57
C THR A 329 1.58 13.35 -34.32
N ASP A 330 2.78 13.60 -33.78
CA ASP A 330 4.05 13.07 -34.30
C ASP A 330 4.13 11.52 -34.34
N LEU A 331 3.28 10.81 -33.58
CA LEU A 331 3.17 9.35 -33.62
C LEU A 331 2.79 8.86 -35.02
N SER A 332 1.73 9.40 -35.64
CA SER A 332 1.24 8.95 -36.95
C SER A 332 2.08 9.41 -38.15
N ALA A 333 3.13 10.21 -37.91
CA ALA A 333 4.12 10.58 -38.93
C ALA A 333 5.09 9.42 -39.31
N MET A 334 4.59 8.18 -39.39
CA MET A 334 5.38 6.99 -39.70
C MET A 334 5.60 6.83 -41.20
N ASN A 335 6.83 7.07 -41.68
CA ASN A 335 7.22 6.82 -43.07
C ASN A 335 7.58 5.34 -43.33
N ALA A 336 6.93 4.41 -42.61
CA ALA A 336 7.28 2.98 -42.56
C ALA A 336 6.33 2.08 -43.38
N GLY A 337 5.11 2.55 -43.67
CA GLY A 337 4.10 1.77 -44.38
C GLY A 337 3.19 0.96 -43.45
N ALA A 338 1.95 0.75 -43.89
CA ALA A 338 0.83 0.23 -43.07
C ALA A 338 1.14 -1.01 -42.22
N GLY A 339 1.94 -1.95 -42.71
CA GLY A 339 2.28 -3.18 -41.98
C GLY A 339 3.22 -2.94 -40.80
N ILE A 340 4.22 -2.07 -40.97
CA ILE A 340 5.15 -1.71 -39.89
C ILE A 340 4.43 -0.81 -38.88
N GLU A 341 3.64 0.15 -39.37
CA GLU A 341 2.85 1.05 -38.53
C GLU A 341 1.88 0.29 -37.61
N ALA A 342 1.09 -0.65 -38.15
CA ALA A 342 0.20 -1.49 -37.35
C ALA A 342 0.96 -2.33 -36.30
N MET A 343 2.16 -2.82 -36.65
CA MET A 343 3.01 -3.60 -35.73
C MET A 343 3.60 -2.71 -34.63
N THR A 344 4.05 -1.49 -34.95
CA THR A 344 4.51 -0.51 -33.94
C THR A 344 3.38 -0.11 -32.99
N LEU A 345 2.17 0.13 -33.50
CA LEU A 345 1.00 0.41 -32.65
C LEU A 345 0.65 -0.78 -31.76
N GLN A 346 0.67 -2.01 -32.28
CA GLN A 346 0.45 -3.21 -31.46
C GLN A 346 1.53 -3.38 -30.39
N GLY A 347 2.79 -3.05 -30.67
CA GLY A 347 3.88 -3.06 -29.68
C GLY A 347 3.65 -2.05 -28.54
N ILE A 348 3.19 -0.84 -28.88
CA ILE A 348 2.82 0.21 -27.91
C ILE A 348 1.61 -0.24 -27.06
N VAL A 349 0.54 -0.72 -27.71
CA VAL A 349 -0.67 -1.24 -27.05
C VAL A 349 -0.33 -2.41 -26.12
N ASN A 350 0.51 -3.35 -26.56
CA ASN A 350 0.95 -4.47 -25.74
C ASN A 350 1.78 -3.99 -24.53
N THR A 351 2.69 -3.03 -24.70
CA THR A 351 3.52 -2.50 -23.60
C THR A 351 2.68 -1.79 -22.54
N ILE A 352 1.71 -0.98 -22.96
CA ILE A 352 0.81 -0.25 -22.04
C ILE A 352 -0.21 -1.22 -21.41
N GLY A 353 -0.73 -2.18 -22.17
CA GLY A 353 -1.66 -3.19 -21.67
C GLY A 353 -1.03 -4.15 -20.65
N ASP A 354 0.22 -4.55 -20.84
CA ASP A 354 1.00 -5.35 -19.89
C ASP A 354 1.25 -4.54 -18.59
N TYR A 355 1.60 -3.25 -18.70
CA TYR A 355 1.81 -2.36 -17.53
C TYR A 355 0.57 -2.17 -16.65
N TYR A 356 -0.60 -1.94 -17.25
CA TYR A 356 -1.86 -1.79 -16.51
C TYR A 356 -2.60 -3.12 -16.24
N ASN A 357 -2.11 -4.24 -16.79
CA ASN A 357 -2.77 -5.55 -16.79
C ASN A 357 -4.22 -5.51 -17.34
N VAL A 358 -4.41 -4.99 -18.55
CA VAL A 358 -5.71 -4.87 -19.23
C VAL A 358 -5.76 -5.60 -20.58
N GLU A 359 -6.98 -5.93 -21.05
CA GLU A 359 -7.20 -6.54 -22.36
C GLU A 359 -7.34 -5.51 -23.51
N GLU A 360 -7.69 -4.25 -23.21
CA GLU A 360 -7.98 -3.20 -24.20
C GLU A 360 -7.39 -1.83 -23.85
N VAL A 361 -6.88 -1.14 -24.88
CA VAL A 361 -6.33 0.22 -24.80
C VAL A 361 -7.03 1.12 -25.84
N LEU A 362 -7.48 2.30 -25.42
CA LEU A 362 -7.98 3.34 -26.33
C LEU A 362 -6.85 4.34 -26.59
N LEU A 363 -6.48 4.49 -27.86
CA LEU A 363 -5.32 5.28 -28.32
C LEU A 363 -5.78 6.45 -29.19
N THR A 364 -5.49 7.68 -28.76
CA THR A 364 -5.81 8.93 -29.49
C THR A 364 -4.57 9.74 -29.86
N LEU A 365 -4.76 10.73 -30.74
CA LEU A 365 -3.77 11.72 -31.15
C LEU A 365 -4.26 13.13 -30.85
N ASP A 366 -3.61 13.83 -29.93
CA ASP A 366 -3.98 15.17 -29.47
C ASP A 366 -5.49 15.33 -29.14
N ASN A 367 -6.10 14.30 -28.54
CA ASN A 367 -7.52 14.09 -28.19
C ASN A 367 -8.48 13.67 -29.32
N GLU A 368 -8.01 13.48 -30.56
CA GLU A 368 -8.82 12.98 -31.68
C GLU A 368 -8.54 11.47 -31.94
N PRO A 369 -9.46 10.70 -32.55
CA PRO A 369 -9.21 9.30 -32.93
C PRO A 369 -7.96 9.15 -33.81
N TYR A 370 -7.23 8.04 -33.68
CA TYR A 370 -6.00 7.84 -34.46
C TYR A 370 -6.27 7.83 -35.97
N GLU A 371 -5.72 8.81 -36.68
CA GLU A 371 -5.70 8.89 -38.16
C GLU A 371 -4.25 9.00 -38.67
N SER A 372 -3.96 8.22 -39.71
CA SER A 372 -2.72 8.26 -40.48
C SER A 372 -2.98 8.13 -41.99
N GLY A 373 -1.93 8.03 -42.79
CA GLY A 373 -2.06 7.69 -44.22
C GLY A 373 -2.49 6.25 -44.51
N HIS A 374 -2.65 5.41 -43.47
CA HIS A 374 -2.78 3.95 -43.57
C HIS A 374 -3.83 3.35 -42.64
N ILE A 375 -4.02 3.92 -41.45
CA ILE A 375 -4.91 3.46 -40.38
C ILE A 375 -5.83 4.62 -40.00
N LEU A 376 -7.10 4.30 -39.72
CA LEU A 376 -8.12 5.22 -39.24
C LEU A 376 -8.99 4.46 -38.25
N LEU A 377 -9.16 5.01 -37.04
CA LEU A 377 -10.07 4.50 -36.02
C LEU A 377 -11.38 5.31 -35.97
N GLU A 378 -12.48 4.65 -35.59
CA GLU A 378 -13.73 5.34 -35.25
C GLU A 378 -13.68 5.94 -33.82
N GLU A 379 -14.57 6.88 -33.52
CA GLU A 379 -14.67 7.54 -32.21
C GLU A 379 -15.02 6.51 -31.11
N GLY A 380 -14.07 6.23 -30.23
CA GLY A 380 -14.23 5.22 -29.17
C GLY A 380 -13.79 3.80 -29.53
N GLU A 381 -13.14 3.59 -30.68
CA GLU A 381 -12.58 2.29 -31.06
C GLU A 381 -11.32 1.95 -30.23
N THR A 382 -11.31 0.76 -29.64
CA THR A 382 -10.24 0.21 -28.82
C THR A 382 -9.31 -0.68 -29.62
N TRP A 383 -8.06 -0.82 -29.15
CA TRP A 383 -7.13 -1.85 -29.58
C TRP A 383 -7.03 -2.93 -28.51
N SER A 384 -7.25 -4.18 -28.88
CA SER A 384 -6.98 -5.31 -28.00
C SER A 384 -5.47 -5.55 -27.87
N VAL A 385 -5.04 -5.96 -26.69
CA VAL A 385 -3.70 -6.50 -26.45
C VAL A 385 -3.59 -7.86 -27.15
N ASP A 386 -2.65 -7.99 -28.08
CA ASP A 386 -2.43 -9.21 -28.84
C ASP A 386 -0.95 -9.58 -28.95
N TYR A 387 -0.58 -10.66 -28.27
CA TYR A 387 0.76 -11.23 -28.29
C TYR A 387 1.00 -12.20 -29.46
N SER A 388 0.05 -12.38 -30.40
CA SER A 388 0.15 -13.39 -31.47
C SER A 388 1.30 -13.17 -32.47
N ASN A 389 1.83 -11.95 -32.56
CA ASN A 389 2.95 -11.58 -33.42
C ASN A 389 4.27 -11.39 -32.65
N VAL A 390 4.32 -11.78 -31.36
CA VAL A 390 5.53 -11.67 -30.53
C VAL A 390 6.41 -12.91 -30.71
N ASN A 391 7.72 -12.70 -30.86
CA ASN A 391 8.71 -13.75 -31.12
C ASN A 391 8.92 -14.68 -29.89
N GLU A 392 9.31 -15.94 -30.14
CA GLU A 392 9.56 -17.02 -29.14
C GLU A 392 10.92 -16.93 -28.44
#